data_AF-X1PLQ5-F1
#
_entry.id   AF-X1PLQ5-F1
#
_cell.length_a   1.000
_cell.length_b   1.000
_cell.length_c   1.000
_cell.angle_alpha   90.00
_cell.angle_beta   90.00
_cell.angle_gamma   90.00
#
_symmetry.space_group_name_H-M   'P 1'
#
loop_
_entity.id
_entity.type
_entity.pdbx_description
1 polymer ?
#
loop_
_entity_poly.entity_id
_entity_poly.type
_entity_poly.pdbx_seq_one_letter_code
_entity_poly.pdbx_strand_id
1 'polypeptide(L)' 'IKRTEQREIGRVKLSNAGELVASIVDGEKLDLRIWVDSNNYKG' A
#
# COMPACT_ATOMS: atom_id res chain seq x y z
N ILE A 1 18.88 -9.29 13.45
CA ILE A 1 18.23 -8.31 12.54
C ILE A 1 16.73 -8.39 12.80
N LYS A 2 16.12 -7.34 13.35
CA LYS A 2 14.68 -7.33 13.68
C LYS A 2 13.90 -7.08 12.38
N ARG A 3 13.01 -7.98 11.99
CA ARG A 3 12.18 -7.82 10.78
C ARG A 3 11.04 -6.88 11.15
N THR A 4 10.95 -5.73 10.48
CA THR A 4 9.80 -4.82 10.61
C THR A 4 8.54 -5.56 10.18
N GLU A 5 7.55 -5.62 11.06
CA GLU A 5 6.27 -6.26 10.78
C GLU A 5 5.36 -5.25 10.09
N GLN A 6 4.89 -5.57 8.90
CA GLN A 6 3.95 -4.72 8.16
C GLN A 6 2.67 -5.51 7.89
N ARG A 7 1.54 -4.98 8.36
CA ARG A 7 0.21 -5.57 8.21
C ARG A 7 -0.70 -4.62 7.45
N GLU A 8 -1.16 -5.04 6.27
CA GLU A 8 -2.18 -4.31 5.52
C GLU A 8 -3.50 -4.27 6.33
N ILE A 9 -4.10 -3.10 6.43
CA ILE A 9 -5.38 -2.88 7.14
C ILE A 9 -6.48 -2.35 6.23
N GLY A 10 -6.15 -1.94 5.00
CA GLY A 10 -7.13 -1.48 4.05
C GLY A 10 -6.52 -1.22 2.68
N ARG A 11 -7.36 -1.37 1.67
CA ARG A 11 -7.03 -1.10 0.27
C ARG A 11 -8.23 -0.46 -0.41
N VAL A 12 -7.99 0.63 -1.11
CA VAL A 12 -9.01 1.35 -1.89
C VAL A 12 -8.52 1.49 -3.31
N LYS A 13 -9.34 1.03 -4.26
CA LYS A 13 -9.08 1.22 -5.68
C LYS A 13 -9.26 2.70 -6.04
N LEU A 14 -8.24 3.31 -6.62
CA LEU A 14 -8.28 4.70 -7.10
C LEU A 14 -8.60 4.76 -8.59
N SER A 15 -8.08 3.81 -9.38
CA SER A 15 -8.31 3.70 -10.81
C SER A 15 -8.09 2.27 -11.30
N ASN A 16 -8.16 2.04 -12.61
CA ASN A 16 -7.79 0.74 -13.20
C ASN A 16 -6.30 0.41 -13.07
N ALA A 17 -5.46 1.39 -12.74
CA ALA A 17 -4.01 1.22 -12.63
C ALA A 17 -3.47 1.66 -11.27
N GLY A 18 -4.33 2.01 -10.30
CA GLY A 18 -3.91 2.65 -9.06
C GLY A 18 -4.73 2.21 -7.85
N GLU A 19 -4.03 1.94 -6.76
CA GLU A 19 -4.61 1.55 -5.47
C GLU A 19 -3.95 2.32 -4.32
N LEU A 20 -4.74 2.79 -3.35
CA LEU A 20 -4.25 3.28 -2.07
C LEU A 20 -4.29 2.14 -1.06
N VAL A 21 -3.14 1.83 -0.47
CA VAL A 21 -2.99 0.79 0.55
C VAL A 21 -2.60 1.43 1.87
N ALA A 22 -3.31 1.06 2.94
CA ALA A 22 -3.01 1.45 4.31
C ALA A 22 -2.47 0.23 5.08
N SER A 23 -1.37 0.42 5.80
CA SER A 23 -0.73 -0.63 6.61
C SER A 23 -0.38 -0.12 8.00
N ILE A 24 -0.38 -1.02 8.99
CA ILE A 24 0.23 -0.79 10.29
C ILE A 24 1.64 -1.40 10.29
N VAL A 25 2.64 -0.61 10.68
CA VAL A 25 4.04 -1.00 10.77
C VAL A 25 4.47 -1.07 12.23
N ASP A 26 5.10 -2.18 12.60
CA ASP A 26 5.55 -2.52 13.96
C ASP A 26 4.45 -2.35 15.03
N GLY A 27 3.18 -2.54 14.62
CA GLY A 27 2.02 -2.41 15.50
C GLY A 27 1.63 -0.98 15.89
N GLU A 28 2.38 0.04 15.46
CA GLU A 28 2.21 1.42 15.97
C GLU A 28 2.09 2.50 14.89
N LYS A 29 2.72 2.32 13.71
CA LYS A 29 2.79 3.39 12.68
C LYS A 29 1.80 3.12 11.56
N LEU A 30 1.12 4.16 11.08
CA LEU A 30 0.32 4.09 9.86
C LEU A 30 1.18 4.42 8.63
N ASP A 31 1.30 3.48 7.70
CA ASP A 31 1.92 3.63 6.37
C ASP A 31 0.82 3.73 5.31
N LEU A 32 0.87 4.78 4.48
CA LEU A 32 -0.03 4.96 3.35
C LEU A 32 0.79 4.93 2.06
N ARG A 33 0.43 4.05 1.12
CA ARG A 33 1.17 3.86 -0.13
C ARG A 33 0.23 3.80 -1.32
N ILE A 34 0.62 4.48 -2.40
CA ILE A 34 0.00 4.33 -3.70
C ILE A 34 0.74 3.24 -4.47
N TRP A 35 0.02 2.21 -4.86
CA TRP A 35 0.50 1.20 -5.79
C TRP A 35 0.00 1.52 -7.19
N VAL A 36 0.92 1.46 -8.15
CA VAL A 36 0.61 1.67 -9.57
C VAL A 36 0.91 0.38 -10.31
N ASP A 37 -0.08 -0.14 -11.02
CA ASP A 37 0.11 -1.24 -11.95
C ASP A 37 0.71 -0.70 -13.25
N SER A 38 2.00 -0.95 -13.46
CA SER A 38 2.74 -0.49 -14.63
C SER A 38 2.18 -1.01 -15.96
N ASN A 39 1.47 -2.14 -15.97
CA ASN A 39 0.89 -2.69 -17.20
C ASN A 39 -0.35 -1.92 -17.64
N ASN A 40 -1.08 -1.34 -16.67
CA ASN A 40 -2.29 -0.57 -16.90
C ASN A 40 -2.05 0.95 -16.82
N TYR A 41 -0.84 1.36 -16.46
CA TYR A 41 -0.44 2.76 -16.41
C TYR A 41 -0.26 3.33 -17.82
N LYS A 42 -1.04 4.35 -18.15
CA LYS A 42 -1.06 5.00 -19.47
C LYS A 42 -0.47 6.42 -19.44
N GLY A 43 0.51 6.66 -18.55
CA GLY A 43 1.11 7.97 -18.30
C GLY A 43 1.42 8.79 -19.54
#